data_AF-A0A1J5L271-F1
#
_entry.id   AF-A0A1J5L271-F1
#
_cell.length_a   1.000
_cell.length_b   1.000
_cell.length_c   1.000
_cell.angle_alpha   90.00
_cell.angle_beta   90.00
_cell.angle_gamma   90.00
#
_symmetry.space_group_name_H-M   'P 1'
#
loop_
_entity.id
_entity.type
_entity.pdbx_description
1 polymer ?
#
loop_
_entity_poly.entity_id
_entity_poly.type
_entity_poly.pdbx_seq_one_letter_code
_entity_poly.pdbx_strand_id
1 'polypeptide(L)' 'MNKETQNISIEIEHLKAVALNQTCNECSVMKNYISNQYHQLHSKFQALEKLGQSNLLKNQPHSTQEIKKSISILGLYVLV' A
#
# COMPACT_ATOMS: atom_id res chain seq x y z
N MET A 1 -3.90 -16.66 -4.05
CA MET A 1 -4.16 -15.30 -3.58
C MET A 1 -3.51 -14.95 -2.24
N ASN A 2 -3.44 -15.85 -1.24
CA ASN A 2 -2.84 -15.53 0.08
C ASN A 2 -1.41 -14.93 0.00
N LYS A 3 -0.58 -15.41 -0.94
CA LYS A 3 0.79 -14.97 -1.11
C LYS A 3 0.92 -13.52 -1.62
N GLU A 4 0.05 -13.09 -2.54
CA GLU A 4 0.07 -11.71 -3.07
C GLU A 4 -0.41 -10.71 -2.03
N THR A 5 -1.45 -11.06 -1.29
CA THR A 5 -2.00 -10.27 -0.19
C THR A 5 -0.97 -10.10 0.93
N GLN A 6 -0.26 -11.18 1.31
CA GLN A 6 0.87 -11.12 2.24
C GLN A 6 2.01 -10.24 1.71
N ASN A 7 2.35 -10.37 0.43
CA ASN A 7 3.44 -9.61 -0.16
C ASN A 7 3.14 -8.10 -0.13
N ILE A 8 1.90 -7.71 -0.42
CA ILE A 8 1.46 -6.32 -0.31
C ILE A 8 1.52 -5.83 1.14
N SER A 9 1.08 -6.62 2.12
CA SER A 9 1.21 -6.23 3.53
C SER A 9 2.65 -6.01 3.96
N ILE A 10 3.59 -6.84 3.50
CA ILE A 10 5.02 -6.67 3.76
C ILE A 10 5.56 -5.41 3.08
N GLU A 11 5.20 -5.15 1.82
CA GLU A 11 5.60 -3.93 1.11
C GLU A 11 5.06 -2.66 1.79
N ILE A 12 3.84 -2.70 2.36
CA ILE A 12 3.25 -1.59 3.12
C ILE A 12 4.06 -1.31 4.38
N GLU A 13 4.32 -2.32 5.21
CA GLU A 13 5.04 -2.14 6.46
C GLU A 13 6.48 -1.65 6.21
N HIS A 14 7.13 -2.15 5.15
CA HIS A 14 8.42 -1.65 4.72
C HIS A 14 8.36 -0.16 4.30
N LEU A 15 7.41 0.21 3.45
CA LEU A 15 7.28 1.59 2.98
C LEU A 15 6.91 2.56 4.11
N LYS A 16 6.11 2.10 5.08
CA LYS A 16 5.78 2.83 6.30
C LYS A 16 7.01 3.05 7.19
N ALA A 17 7.83 2.02 7.40
CA ALA A 17 9.08 2.15 8.15
C ALA A 17 10.05 3.13 7.48
N VAL A 18 10.16 3.07 6.15
CA VAL A 18 10.99 4.00 5.36
C VAL A 18 10.49 5.44 5.47
N ALA A 19 9.16 5.66 5.39
CA ALA A 19 8.57 6.98 5.55
C ALA A 19 8.75 7.54 6.96
N LEU A 20 8.56 6.72 8.00
CA LEU A 20 8.71 7.15 9.40
C LEU A 20 10.16 7.39 9.81
N ASN A 21 11.11 6.69 9.19
CA ASN A 21 12.54 6.83 9.47
C ASN A 21 13.23 7.90 8.61
N GLN A 22 12.47 8.66 7.80
CA GLN A 22 13.01 9.83 7.13
C GLN A 22 13.40 10.90 8.16
N THR A 23 14.69 10.95 8.47
CA THR A 23 15.31 12.03 9.24
C THR A 23 15.46 13.32 8.41
N CYS A 24 15.13 13.29 7.12
CA CYS A 24 15.28 14.39 6.18
C CYS A 24 13.94 14.77 5.55
N ASN A 25 13.25 15.75 6.16
CA ASN A 25 11.99 16.32 5.64
C ASN A 25 12.14 17.02 4.27
N GLU A 26 13.37 17.37 3.86
CA GLU A 26 13.65 18.14 2.63
C GLU A 26 14.29 17.31 1.50
N CYS A 27 14.46 16.00 1.69
CA CYS A 27 15.02 15.13 0.67
C CYS A 27 13.98 14.85 -0.42
N SER A 28 13.81 15.79 -1.35
CA SER A 28 12.87 15.73 -2.47
C SER A 28 12.97 14.43 -3.27
N VAL A 29 14.20 13.91 -3.44
CA VAL A 29 14.46 12.62 -4.10
C VAL A 29 13.81 11.46 -3.34
N MET A 30 13.93 11.45 -2.01
CA MET A 30 13.39 10.39 -1.16
C MET A 30 11.85 10.51 -1.03
N LYS A 31 11.34 11.75 -0.94
CA LYS A 31 9.88 12.01 -0.96
C LYS A 31 9.26 11.54 -2.29
N ASN A 32 9.91 11.84 -3.42
CA ASN A 32 9.47 11.37 -4.74
C ASN A 32 9.53 9.85 -4.86
N TYR A 33 10.58 9.22 -4.33
CA TYR A 33 10.69 7.76 -4.29
C TYR A 33 9.54 7.14 -3.49
N ILE A 34 9.29 7.62 -2.27
CA ILE A 34 8.22 7.11 -1.40
C ILE A 34 6.84 7.33 -2.03
N SER A 35 6.62 8.51 -2.63
CA SER A 35 5.37 8.83 -3.36
C SER A 35 5.14 7.88 -4.54
N ASN A 36 6.17 7.61 -5.35
CA ASN A 36 6.05 6.69 -6.47
C ASN A 36 5.77 5.26 -6.00
N GLN A 37 6.47 4.80 -4.95
CA GLN A 37 6.24 3.48 -4.36
C GLN A 37 4.82 3.35 -3.78
N TYR A 38 4.32 4.41 -3.14
CA TYR A 38 2.94 4.47 -2.66
C TYR A 38 1.92 4.34 -3.80
N HIS A 39 2.10 5.10 -4.88
CA HIS A 39 1.19 5.04 -6.04
C HIS A 39 1.21 3.66 -6.72
N GLN A 40 2.37 3.03 -6.83
CA GLN A 40 2.48 1.66 -7.34
C GLN A 40 1.74 0.66 -6.46
N LEU A 41 1.91 0.75 -5.13
CA LEU A 41 1.21 -0.11 -4.17
C LEU A 41 -0.31 0.05 -4.26
N HIS A 42 -0.77 1.30 -4.27
CA HIS A 42 -2.18 1.63 -4.33
C HIS A 42 -2.80 1.11 -5.64
N SER A 43 -2.09 1.25 -6.77
CA SER A 43 -2.54 0.72 -8.06
C SER A 43 -2.61 -0.82 -8.06
N LYS A 44 -1.60 -1.51 -7.51
CA LYS A 44 -1.61 -2.99 -7.37
C LYS A 44 -2.80 -3.45 -6.51
N PHE A 45 -3.05 -2.76 -5.40
CA PHE A 45 -4.17 -3.07 -4.53
C PHE A 45 -5.52 -2.81 -5.21
N GLN A 46 -5.69 -1.70 -5.94
CA GLN A 46 -6.91 -1.43 -6.70
C GLN A 46 -7.19 -2.49 -7.78
N ALA A 47 -6.14 -2.99 -8.45
CA ALA A 47 -6.28 -4.08 -9.41
C ALA A 47 -6.77 -5.36 -8.73
N LEU A 48 -6.22 -5.70 -7.56
CA LEU A 48 -6.69 -6.84 -6.77
C LEU A 48 -8.11 -6.64 -6.22
N GLU A 49 -8.48 -5.43 -5.81
CA GLU A 49 -9.84 -5.11 -5.35
C GLU A 49 -10.86 -5.32 -6.48
N LYS A 50 -10.53 -4.89 -7.71
CA LYS A 50 -11.37 -5.11 -8.90
C LYS A 50 -11.48 -6.58 -9.28
N LEU A 51 -10.38 -7.34 -9.21
CA LEU A 51 -10.39 -8.79 -9.42
C LEU A 51 -11.22 -9.53 -8.36
N GLY A 52 -11.18 -9.05 -7.11
CA GLY A 52 -11.98 -9.55 -6.00
C GLY A 52 -13.49 -9.31 -6.17
N GLN A 53 -13.86 -8.14 -6.69
CA GLN A 53 -15.25 -7.76 -6.97
C GLN A 53 -15.83 -8.50 -8.19
N SER A 54 -14.99 -8.87 -9.15
CA SER A 54 -15.40 -9.56 -10.37
C SER A 54 -15.61 -11.07 -10.16
N ASN A 55 -16.65 -11.47 -9.42
CA ASN A 55 -17.21 -12.84 -9.25
C ASN A 55 -16.27 -14.03 -8.95
N LEU A 56 -14.94 -13.89 -8.97
CA LEU A 56 -13.96 -14.97 -8.81
C LEU A 56 -13.63 -15.24 -7.34
N LEU A 57 -13.87 -14.28 -6.43
CA LEU A 57 -13.30 -14.28 -5.07
C LEU A 57 -14.26 -13.68 -4.02
N LYS A 58 -15.54 -14.06 -4.05
CA LYS A 58 -16.57 -13.62 -3.08
C LYS A 58 -16.27 -13.92 -1.60
N ASN A 59 -15.20 -14.67 -1.30
CA ASN A 59 -14.94 -15.23 0.04
C ASN A 59 -13.77 -14.60 0.81
N GLN A 60 -13.19 -13.46 0.41
CA GLN A 60 -12.10 -12.81 1.18
C GLN A 60 -12.24 -11.29 1.46
N PRO A 61 -13.40 -10.82 1.98
CA PRO A 61 -13.58 -9.41 2.33
C PRO A 61 -12.69 -8.93 3.48
N HIS A 62 -12.39 -9.77 4.47
CA HIS A 62 -11.61 -9.34 5.65
C HIS A 62 -10.14 -9.04 5.36
N SER A 63 -9.48 -9.84 4.52
CA SER A 63 -8.04 -9.69 4.27
C SER A 63 -7.71 -8.45 3.43
N THR A 64 -8.63 -8.02 2.56
CA THR A 64 -8.44 -6.82 1.72
C THR A 64 -8.76 -5.52 2.46
N GLN A 65 -9.62 -5.57 3.48
CA GLN A 65 -10.03 -4.39 4.24
C GLN A 65 -8.91 -3.86 5.15
N GLU A 66 -8.11 -4.73 5.76
CA GLU A 66 -6.93 -4.32 6.53
C GLU A 66 -5.87 -3.68 5.62
N ILE A 67 -5.62 -4.25 4.44
CA ILE A 67 -4.68 -3.69 3.46
C ILE A 67 -5.16 -2.30 2.99
N LYS A 68 -6.45 -2.16 2.71
CA LYS A 68 -7.05 -0.87 2.35
C LYS A 68 -6.81 0.18 3.43
N LYS A 69 -7.01 -0.19 4.69
CA LYS A 69 -6.77 0.69 5.84
C LYS A 69 -5.29 1.09 5.92
N SER A 70 -4.37 0.13 5.80
CA SER A 70 -2.93 0.41 5.91
C SER A 70 -2.40 1.26 4.75
N ILE A 71 -2.86 1.03 3.51
CA ILE A 71 -2.52 1.91 2.37
C ILE A 71 -3.11 3.31 2.57
N SER A 72 -4.34 3.42 3.07
CA SER A 72 -4.96 4.73 3.33
C SER A 72 -4.19 5.53 4.37
N ILE A 73 -3.78 4.88 5.46
CA ILE A 73 -2.94 5.49 6.51
C ILE A 73 -1.59 5.92 5.93
N LEU A 74 -0.95 5.08 5.12
CA LEU A 74 0.31 5.42 4.48
C LEU A 74 0.18 6.66 3.58
N GLY A 75 -0.93 6.81 2.86
CA GLY A 75 -1.22 8.00 2.05
C GLY A 75 -1.18 9.30 2.86
N LEU A 76 -1.60 9.28 4.14
CA LEU A 76 -1.55 10.45 5.02
C LEU A 76 -0.13 10.87 5.39
N TYR A 77 0.83 9.95 5.37
CA TYR A 77 2.24 10.27 5.65
C TYR A 77 2.99 10.72 4.38
N VAL A 78 2.53 10.29 3.20
CA VAL A 78 3.23 10.49 1.93
C VAL A 78 2.73 11.72 1.16
N LEU A 79 1.44 12.05 1.27
CA LEU A 79 0.81 13.15 0.51
C LEU A 79 0.77 14.49 1.26
N VAL A 80 1.37 14.57 2.45
CA VAL A 80 1.50 15.80 3.25
C VAL A 80 2.80 16.54 2.92
#